data_AF-A0AB36E2T8-F1
#
_entry.id   AF-A0AB36E2T8-F1
#
_cell.length_a   1.000
_cell.length_b   1.000
_cell.length_c   1.000
_cell.angle_alpha   90.00
_cell.angle_beta   90.00
_cell.angle_gamma   90.00
#
_symmetry.space_group_name_H-M   'P 1'
#
loop_
_entity.id
_entity.type
_entity.pdbx_description
1 polymer ?
#
loop_
_entity_poly.entity_id
_entity_poly.type
_entity_poly.pdbx_seq_one_letter_code
_entity_poly.pdbx_strand_id
1 'polypeptide(L)'
;MSQIHYLFNAHLTEAQLTQYFSPQYWQQQQKILGSAKGRGTTYFLDSQQELGYRAALRHYYRGGLFGKFIKDHFLYSQLANCRSFAEFTLLQQLKEKGLPVPTAIAARVKRSGFCYQADILIELIENGQDLVAILQQQTLPENLWQQIGKLIRQLHNQQVFHSDLNAHNILLQAIDNQQKLWLLDFDKCGFREGNEWKAANLQRLYRSFQKEIQRYQIQFSEQNWQALLTGYHAN
;
A
#
# COMPACT_ATOMS: atom_id res chain seq x y z
N MET A 1 0.48 -30.21 11.36
CA MET A 1 -0.36 -29.20 12.05
C MET A 1 -0.08 -27.85 11.43
N SER A 2 -1.11 -27.03 11.19
CA SER A 2 -0.93 -25.66 10.71
C SER A 2 -0.54 -24.74 11.87
N GLN A 3 0.50 -23.93 11.69
CA GLN A 3 0.94 -22.92 12.66
C GLN A 3 0.42 -21.55 12.24
N ILE A 4 -0.08 -20.76 13.18
CA ILE A 4 -0.54 -19.39 12.92
C ILE A 4 0.35 -18.42 13.70
N HIS A 5 0.82 -17.38 13.02
CA HIS A 5 1.64 -16.33 13.59
C HIS A 5 1.00 -14.98 13.35
N TYR A 6 1.13 -14.08 14.33
CA TYR A 6 0.61 -12.72 14.28
C TYR A 6 1.70 -11.68 14.56
N LEU A 7 1.57 -10.51 13.95
CA LEU A 7 2.17 -9.24 14.40
C LEU A 7 1.05 -8.21 14.53
N PHE A 8 1.16 -7.30 15.50
CA PHE A 8 0.15 -6.26 15.72
C PHE A 8 0.73 -5.07 16.50
N ASN A 9 0.16 -3.89 16.29
CA ASN A 9 0.59 -2.64 16.95
C ASN A 9 -0.43 -2.10 17.99
N ALA A 10 -1.53 -2.82 18.22
CA ALA A 10 -2.60 -2.46 19.14
C ALA A 10 -2.72 -3.45 20.31
N HIS A 11 -3.46 -3.12 21.37
CA HIS A 11 -3.71 -4.03 22.48
C HIS A 11 -4.75 -5.10 22.11
N LEU A 12 -4.39 -6.01 21.21
CA LEU A 12 -5.25 -7.07 20.69
C LEU A 12 -4.86 -8.43 21.26
N THR A 13 -5.87 -9.26 21.53
CA THR A 13 -5.68 -10.68 21.88
C THR A 13 -5.66 -11.55 20.61
N GLU A 14 -5.05 -12.73 20.69
CA GLU A 14 -5.07 -13.69 19.58
C GLU A 14 -6.50 -14.13 19.19
N ALA A 15 -7.41 -14.19 20.16
CA ALA A 15 -8.82 -14.50 19.93
C ALA A 15 -9.48 -13.43 19.04
N GLN A 16 -9.26 -12.15 19.36
CA GLN A 16 -9.74 -11.03 18.55
C GLN A 16 -9.11 -11.05 17.15
N LEU A 17 -7.79 -11.22 17.05
CA LEU A 17 -7.09 -11.27 15.75
C LEU A 17 -7.64 -12.38 14.85
N THR A 18 -7.92 -13.56 15.42
CA THR A 18 -8.50 -14.66 14.67
C THR A 18 -9.83 -14.27 14.01
N GLN A 19 -10.68 -13.53 14.73
CA GLN A 19 -11.95 -13.00 14.21
C GLN A 19 -11.72 -11.84 13.22
N TYR A 20 -10.82 -10.91 13.51
CA TYR A 20 -10.59 -9.71 12.69
C TYR A 20 -9.97 -10.00 11.33
N PHE A 21 -9.27 -11.12 11.18
CA PHE A 21 -8.82 -11.61 9.87
C PHE A 21 -9.85 -12.52 9.16
N SER A 22 -11.13 -12.46 9.56
CA SER A 22 -12.26 -13.13 8.91
C SER A 22 -13.20 -12.09 8.28
N PRO A 23 -13.29 -11.99 6.94
CA PRO A 23 -14.27 -11.12 6.30
C PRO A 23 -15.72 -11.42 6.74
N GLN A 24 -16.05 -12.68 7.04
CA GLN A 24 -17.37 -13.10 7.51
C GLN A 24 -17.72 -12.48 8.86
N TYR A 25 -16.76 -12.34 9.77
CA TYR A 25 -16.97 -11.67 11.05
C TYR A 25 -17.43 -10.22 10.81
N TRP A 26 -16.69 -9.45 10.00
CA TRP A 26 -17.04 -8.07 9.70
C TRP A 26 -18.37 -7.92 8.95
N GLN A 27 -18.68 -8.87 8.08
CA GLN A 27 -19.97 -8.91 7.40
C GLN A 27 -21.14 -9.11 8.37
N GLN A 28 -21.01 -10.04 9.32
CA GLN A 28 -22.03 -10.28 10.35
C GLN A 28 -22.23 -9.06 11.25
N GLN A 29 -21.17 -8.31 11.53
CA GLN A 29 -21.23 -7.05 12.27
C GLN A 29 -21.70 -5.86 11.42
N GLN A 30 -21.98 -6.04 10.13
CA GLN A 30 -22.33 -4.97 9.18
C GLN A 30 -21.29 -3.86 9.08
N LYS A 31 -20.01 -4.21 9.26
CA LYS A 31 -18.88 -3.26 9.29
C LYS A 31 -18.03 -3.26 8.01
N ILE A 32 -18.53 -3.81 6.91
CA ILE A 32 -17.87 -3.73 5.60
C ILE A 32 -18.40 -2.48 4.88
N LEU A 33 -17.53 -1.48 4.72
CA LEU A 33 -17.81 -0.23 4.00
C LEU A 33 -17.80 -0.43 2.48
N GLY A 34 -17.03 -1.40 2.00
CA GLY A 34 -16.88 -1.69 0.59
C GLY A 34 -15.78 -2.71 0.31
N SER A 35 -15.48 -2.93 -0.97
CA SER A 35 -14.37 -3.78 -1.37
C SER A 35 -13.78 -3.35 -2.71
N ALA A 36 -12.49 -3.60 -2.87
CA ALA A 36 -11.79 -3.46 -4.14
C ALA A 36 -11.39 -4.85 -4.66
N LYS A 37 -11.59 -5.08 -5.96
CA LYS A 37 -11.18 -6.31 -6.64
C LYS A 37 -9.92 -6.07 -7.48
N GLY A 38 -8.91 -6.89 -7.25
CA GLY A 38 -7.67 -6.93 -8.03
C GLY A 38 -7.17 -8.36 -8.17
N ARG A 39 -5.93 -8.63 -7.71
CA ARG A 39 -5.42 -10.01 -7.57
C ARG A 39 -6.11 -10.81 -6.47
N GLY A 40 -6.81 -10.11 -5.59
CA GLY A 40 -7.65 -10.60 -4.52
C GLY A 40 -8.73 -9.57 -4.19
N THR A 41 -9.54 -9.86 -3.16
CA THR A 41 -10.45 -8.89 -2.57
C THR A 41 -9.77 -8.20 -1.39
N THR A 42 -9.75 -6.87 -1.42
CA THR A 42 -9.48 -6.05 -0.24
C THR A 42 -10.81 -5.57 0.31
N TYR A 43 -11.09 -5.82 1.59
CA TYR A 43 -12.29 -5.34 2.27
C TYR A 43 -11.98 -4.07 3.05
N PHE A 44 -12.82 -3.05 2.90
CA PHE A 44 -12.73 -1.81 3.66
C PHE A 44 -13.67 -1.89 4.86
N LEU A 45 -13.15 -1.62 6.06
CA LEU A 45 -13.79 -1.96 7.33
C LEU A 45 -14.02 -0.71 8.17
N ASP A 46 -15.22 -0.60 8.75
CA ASP A 46 -15.55 0.39 9.77
C ASP A 46 -15.11 -0.09 11.17
N SER A 47 -13.79 -0.24 11.32
CA SER A 47 -13.15 -0.89 12.47
C SER A 47 -12.58 0.08 13.49
N GLN A 48 -13.02 1.35 13.50
CA GLN A 48 -12.42 2.38 14.35
C GLN A 48 -12.57 2.06 15.84
N GLN A 49 -13.68 1.43 16.24
CA GLN A 49 -13.90 1.00 17.62
C GLN A 49 -13.00 -0.18 18.03
N GLU A 50 -12.77 -1.13 17.14
CA GLU A 50 -11.98 -2.34 17.41
C GLU A 50 -10.47 -2.15 17.28
N LEU A 51 -10.05 -1.35 16.30
CA LEU A 51 -8.66 -1.24 15.86
C LEU A 51 -8.09 0.17 16.03
N GLY A 52 -8.90 1.15 16.44
CA GLY A 52 -8.52 2.57 16.47
C GLY A 52 -8.53 3.25 15.09
N TYR A 53 -8.67 2.48 14.02
CA TYR A 53 -8.67 2.94 12.63
C TYR A 53 -9.77 2.24 11.83
N ARG A 54 -10.29 2.92 10.81
CA ARG A 54 -10.85 2.20 9.67
C ARG A 54 -9.72 1.45 8.96
N ALA A 55 -9.98 0.23 8.53
CA ALA A 55 -8.93 -0.66 8.05
C ALA A 55 -9.24 -1.23 6.66
N ALA A 56 -8.19 -1.46 5.88
CA ALA A 56 -8.21 -2.31 4.71
C ALA A 56 -7.68 -3.70 5.09
N LEU A 57 -8.56 -4.71 5.03
CA LEU A 57 -8.21 -6.11 5.20
C LEU A 57 -7.87 -6.71 3.83
N ARG A 58 -6.62 -7.14 3.67
CA ARG A 58 -6.11 -7.74 2.43
C ARG A 58 -5.58 -9.14 2.67
N HIS A 59 -6.01 -10.07 1.83
CA HIS A 59 -5.42 -11.39 1.70
C HIS A 59 -4.44 -11.43 0.51
N TYR A 60 -3.23 -11.95 0.72
CA TYR A 60 -2.22 -12.01 -0.35
C TYR A 60 -2.45 -13.23 -1.24
N TYR A 61 -2.57 -13.00 -2.54
CA TYR A 61 -2.59 -14.05 -3.54
C TYR A 61 -1.30 -14.08 -4.37
N ARG A 62 -0.93 -15.26 -4.87
CA ARG A 62 0.16 -15.43 -5.84
C ARG A 62 -0.24 -14.90 -7.22
N GLY A 63 0.63 -14.12 -7.85
CA GLY A 63 0.52 -13.70 -9.26
C GLY A 63 1.40 -14.54 -10.20
N GLY A 64 1.29 -14.32 -11.52
CA GLY A 64 2.09 -15.00 -12.56
C GLY A 64 1.47 -16.30 -13.08
N LEU A 65 2.12 -16.97 -14.03
CA LEU A 65 1.64 -18.22 -14.66
C LEU A 65 1.35 -19.34 -13.63
N PHE A 66 2.11 -19.40 -12.54
CA PHE A 66 1.87 -20.33 -11.42
C PHE A 66 0.65 -19.97 -10.55
N GLY A 67 0.23 -18.70 -10.55
CA GLY A 67 -1.01 -18.25 -9.90
C GLY A 67 -2.29 -18.72 -10.59
N LYS A 68 -2.19 -19.43 -11.73
CA LYS A 68 -3.34 -20.12 -12.34
C LYS A 68 -3.66 -21.47 -11.66
N PHE A 69 -2.67 -22.09 -10.98
CA PHE A 69 -2.80 -23.43 -10.39
C PHE A 69 -2.75 -23.43 -8.85
N ILE A 70 -1.96 -22.56 -8.21
CA ILE A 70 -1.89 -22.42 -6.74
C ILE A 70 -1.98 -20.93 -6.39
N LYS A 71 -3.20 -20.45 -6.12
CA LYS A 71 -3.49 -19.02 -5.90
C LYS A 71 -3.12 -18.52 -4.50
N ASP A 72 -3.15 -19.39 -3.51
CA ASP A 72 -3.26 -19.00 -2.09
C ASP A 72 -2.00 -19.32 -1.26
N HIS A 73 -1.22 -20.30 -1.67
CA HIS A 73 -0.03 -20.70 -0.91
C HIS A 73 1.24 -20.09 -1.47
N PHE A 74 2.14 -19.60 -0.61
CA PHE A 74 3.51 -19.16 -0.89
C PHE A 74 4.52 -20.17 -0.33
N LEU A 75 5.72 -20.29 -0.92
CA LEU A 75 6.78 -21.14 -0.38
C LEU A 75 7.36 -20.44 0.86
N TYR A 76 7.38 -21.18 1.96
CA TYR A 76 7.89 -20.69 3.23
C TYR A 76 9.41 -20.86 3.27
N SER A 77 10.12 -19.78 3.58
CA SER A 77 11.53 -19.81 3.93
C SER A 77 11.73 -19.42 5.39
N GLN A 78 11.35 -18.19 5.75
CA GLN A 78 11.42 -17.63 7.10
C GLN A 78 10.22 -16.73 7.36
N LEU A 79 9.80 -16.62 8.62
CA LEU A 79 8.62 -15.84 8.99
C LEU A 79 8.75 -14.35 8.64
N ALA A 80 9.93 -13.76 8.85
CA ALA A 80 10.20 -12.35 8.52
C ALA A 80 10.08 -12.05 7.02
N ASN A 81 10.30 -13.05 6.15
CA ASN A 81 10.21 -12.91 4.70
C ASN A 81 8.78 -13.12 4.17
N CYS A 82 7.84 -13.56 5.01
CA CYS A 82 6.45 -13.68 4.63
C CYS A 82 5.89 -12.29 4.31
N ARG A 83 5.24 -12.14 3.16
CA ARG A 83 4.81 -10.84 2.60
C ARG A 83 4.11 -9.93 3.61
N SER A 84 3.13 -10.44 4.36
CA SER A 84 2.41 -9.64 5.37
C SER A 84 3.29 -9.17 6.52
N PHE A 85 4.23 -10.00 6.98
CA PHE A 85 5.17 -9.66 8.05
C PHE A 85 6.21 -8.65 7.55
N ALA A 86 6.80 -8.90 6.38
CA ALA A 86 7.77 -7.98 5.77
C ALA A 86 7.17 -6.58 5.53
N GLU A 87 5.95 -6.52 4.99
CA GLU A 87 5.25 -5.25 4.76
C GLU A 87 4.84 -4.57 6.07
N PHE A 88 4.33 -5.32 7.05
CA PHE A 88 4.01 -4.79 8.37
C PHE A 88 5.24 -4.14 9.01
N THR A 89 6.37 -4.85 9.07
CA THR A 89 7.60 -4.34 9.67
C THR A 89 8.13 -3.13 8.91
N LEU A 90 8.11 -3.16 7.57
CA LEU A 90 8.53 -2.02 6.76
C LEU A 90 7.66 -0.80 7.05
N LEU A 91 6.34 -0.93 7.02
CA LEU A 91 5.42 0.19 7.28
C LEU A 91 5.63 0.81 8.67
N GLN A 92 5.87 0.00 9.71
CA GLN A 92 6.21 0.51 11.04
C GLN A 92 7.48 1.37 11.00
N GLN A 93 8.55 0.86 10.39
CA GLN A 93 9.82 1.59 10.27
C GLN A 93 9.70 2.87 9.44
N LEU A 94 8.91 2.87 8.37
CA LEU A 94 8.67 4.05 7.54
C LEU A 94 7.86 5.11 8.29
N LYS A 95 6.89 4.68 9.12
CA LYS A 95 6.11 5.57 9.99
C LYS A 95 6.99 6.25 11.03
N GLU A 96 7.87 5.48 11.69
CA GLU A 96 8.86 6.02 12.65
C GLU A 96 9.81 7.02 11.99
N LYS A 97 10.16 6.81 10.71
CA LYS A 97 10.96 7.74 9.89
C LYS A 97 10.15 8.92 9.32
N GLY A 98 8.89 9.09 9.74
CA GLY A 98 8.05 10.23 9.37
C GLY A 98 7.55 10.24 7.93
N LEU A 99 7.61 9.12 7.19
CA LEU A 99 7.02 9.05 5.86
C LEU A 99 5.49 8.97 5.96
N PRO A 100 4.75 9.63 5.05
CA PRO A 100 3.29 9.54 5.02
C PRO A 100 2.87 8.22 4.37
N VAL A 101 2.89 7.17 5.18
CA VAL A 101 2.44 5.81 4.85
C VAL A 101 1.32 5.37 5.80
N PRO A 102 0.43 4.46 5.38
CA PRO A 102 -0.62 3.93 6.25
C PRO A 102 -0.02 3.18 7.43
N THR A 103 -0.70 3.25 8.57
CA THR A 103 -0.32 2.50 9.76
C THR A 103 -0.59 1.00 9.54
N ALA A 104 0.41 0.15 9.78
CA ALA A 104 0.21 -1.30 9.76
C ALA A 104 -0.40 -1.75 11.10
N ILE A 105 -1.63 -2.25 11.09
CA ILE A 105 -2.38 -2.57 12.31
C ILE A 105 -2.07 -3.98 12.80
N ALA A 106 -2.19 -4.96 11.90
CA ALA A 106 -1.85 -6.35 12.19
C ALA A 106 -1.48 -7.12 10.93
N ALA A 107 -0.69 -8.18 11.08
CA ALA A 107 -0.37 -9.15 10.04
C ALA A 107 -0.59 -10.58 10.55
N ARG A 108 -1.02 -11.48 9.66
CA ARG A 108 -1.18 -12.91 9.92
C ARG A 108 -0.40 -13.72 8.89
N VAL A 109 0.21 -14.80 9.37
CA VAL A 109 0.76 -15.88 8.53
C VAL A 109 0.21 -17.21 9.01
N LYS A 110 -0.43 -17.96 8.11
CA LYS A 110 -0.86 -19.34 8.34
C LYS A 110 0.08 -20.28 7.60
N ARG A 111 0.93 -21.00 8.32
CA ARG A 111 1.90 -21.95 7.77
C ARG A 111 1.35 -23.37 7.79
N SER A 112 1.45 -24.04 6.65
CA SER A 112 1.09 -25.45 6.47
C SER A 112 2.24 -26.15 5.74
N GLY A 113 3.09 -26.86 6.49
CA GLY A 113 4.29 -27.49 5.94
C GLY A 113 5.28 -26.48 5.36
N PHE A 114 5.60 -26.64 4.07
CA PHE A 114 6.47 -25.74 3.29
C PHE A 114 5.74 -24.57 2.64
N CYS A 115 4.43 -24.45 2.90
CA CYS A 115 3.59 -23.42 2.33
C CYS A 115 3.06 -22.46 3.41
N TYR A 116 2.73 -21.23 3.03
CA TYR A 116 2.03 -20.28 3.91
C TYR A 116 1.00 -19.44 3.16
N GLN A 117 0.00 -18.94 3.90
CA GLN A 117 -0.94 -17.90 3.49
C GLN A 117 -0.68 -16.65 4.33
N ALA A 118 -1.01 -15.48 3.79
CA ALA A 118 -0.74 -14.21 4.47
C ALA A 118 -1.94 -13.26 4.37
N ASP A 119 -2.18 -12.53 5.45
CA ASP A 119 -3.18 -11.48 5.54
C ASP A 119 -2.57 -10.25 6.24
N ILE A 120 -3.06 -9.06 5.90
CA ILE A 120 -2.67 -7.81 6.57
C ILE A 120 -3.90 -6.92 6.79
N LEU A 121 -3.91 -6.23 7.92
CA LEU A 121 -4.80 -5.12 8.25
C LEU A 121 -3.95 -3.84 8.27
N ILE A 122 -4.27 -2.91 7.38
CA ILE A 122 -3.62 -1.59 7.30
C ILE A 122 -4.66 -0.50 7.47
N GLU A 123 -4.25 0.66 7.96
CA GLU A 123 -5.08 1.86 8.03
C GLU A 123 -5.65 2.20 6.65
N LEU A 124 -6.97 2.39 6.61
CA LEU A 124 -7.67 2.97 5.47
C LEU A 124 -7.59 4.48 5.59
N ILE A 125 -6.90 5.13 4.65
CA ILE A 125 -6.81 6.60 4.63
C ILE A 125 -8.16 7.18 4.21
N GLU A 126 -8.86 7.77 5.17
CA GLU A 126 -10.19 8.33 4.99
C GLU A 126 -10.16 9.60 4.12
N ASN A 127 -11.20 9.82 3.31
CA ASN A 127 -11.31 11.00 2.43
C ASN A 127 -10.12 11.19 1.48
N GLY A 128 -9.37 10.11 1.21
CA GLY A 128 -8.30 10.09 0.22
C GLY A 128 -8.79 9.61 -1.13
N GLN A 129 -8.30 10.22 -2.19
CA GLN A 129 -8.51 9.77 -3.57
C GLN A 129 -7.17 9.45 -4.21
N ASP A 130 -7.11 8.37 -5.00
CA ASP A 130 -5.90 8.03 -5.75
C ASP A 130 -5.68 9.06 -6.87
N LEU A 131 -4.41 9.26 -7.21
CA LEU A 131 -4.01 10.30 -8.15
C LEU A 131 -4.64 10.09 -9.54
N VAL A 132 -4.88 8.84 -9.94
CA VAL A 132 -5.51 8.55 -11.24
C VAL A 132 -6.97 8.97 -11.24
N ALA A 133 -7.72 8.66 -10.19
CA ALA A 133 -9.12 9.08 -10.05
C ALA A 133 -9.26 10.61 -10.09
N ILE A 134 -8.35 11.34 -9.43
CA ILE A 134 -8.34 12.80 -9.46
C ILE A 134 -8.06 13.33 -10.87
N LEU A 135 -7.03 12.78 -11.53
CA LEU A 135 -6.63 13.24 -12.86
C LEU A 135 -7.63 12.88 -13.96
N GLN A 136 -8.54 11.93 -13.74
CA GLN A 136 -9.68 11.72 -14.65
C GLN A 136 -10.64 12.90 -14.64
N GLN A 137 -10.73 13.63 -13.53
CA GLN A 137 -11.73 14.68 -13.32
C GLN A 137 -11.15 16.08 -13.49
N GLN A 138 -9.90 16.30 -13.08
CA GLN A 138 -9.31 17.63 -13.01
C GLN A 138 -7.78 17.65 -13.16
N THR A 139 -7.25 18.79 -13.57
CA THR A 139 -5.82 19.09 -13.50
C THR A 139 -5.39 19.39 -12.07
N LEU A 140 -4.12 19.17 -11.77
CA LEU A 140 -3.51 19.57 -10.51
C LEU A 140 -2.59 20.78 -10.69
N PRO A 141 -2.51 21.69 -9.70
CA PRO A 141 -1.60 22.82 -9.76
C PRO A 141 -0.14 22.35 -9.70
N GLU A 142 0.76 23.15 -10.27
CA GLU A 142 2.18 22.81 -10.39
C GLU A 142 2.85 22.52 -9.03
N ASN A 143 2.50 23.28 -8.00
CA ASN A 143 3.05 23.10 -6.66
C ASN A 143 2.76 21.70 -6.09
N LEU A 144 1.61 21.10 -6.41
CA LEU A 144 1.25 19.77 -5.94
C LEU A 144 2.08 18.69 -6.63
N TRP A 145 2.38 18.85 -7.92
CA TRP A 145 3.32 17.98 -8.62
C TRP A 145 4.71 18.02 -8.00
N GLN A 146 5.20 19.22 -7.67
CA GLN A 146 6.47 19.37 -6.96
C GLN A 146 6.43 18.69 -5.57
N GLN A 147 5.32 18.75 -4.84
CA GLN A 147 5.16 18.04 -3.56
C GLN A 147 5.18 16.51 -3.73
N ILE A 148 4.58 15.97 -4.80
CA ILE A 148 4.67 14.55 -5.14
C ILE A 148 6.14 14.16 -5.40
N GLY A 149 6.87 14.98 -6.16
CA GLY A 149 8.29 14.78 -6.40
C GLY A 149 9.11 14.74 -5.11
N LYS A 150 8.86 15.69 -4.18
CA LYS A 150 9.50 15.74 -2.86
C LYS A 150 9.18 14.50 -2.02
N LEU A 151 7.94 14.03 -2.01
CA LEU A 151 7.53 12.82 -1.31
C LEU A 151 8.30 11.59 -1.80
N ILE A 152 8.40 11.42 -3.12
CA ILE A 152 9.17 10.32 -3.72
C ILE A 152 10.66 10.47 -3.36
N ARG A 153 11.20 11.70 -3.35
CA ARG A 153 12.58 11.93 -2.95
C ARG A 153 12.82 11.58 -1.47
N GLN A 154 11.89 11.88 -0.58
CA GLN A 154 11.98 11.50 0.83
C GLN A 154 12.08 9.98 0.98
N LEU A 155 11.24 9.22 0.27
CA LEU A 155 11.31 7.75 0.24
C LEU A 155 12.69 7.26 -0.24
N HIS A 156 13.17 7.82 -1.35
CA HIS A 156 14.47 7.45 -1.94
C HIS A 156 15.67 7.86 -1.07
N ASN A 157 15.59 8.98 -0.35
CA ASN A 157 16.63 9.41 0.59
C ASN A 157 16.76 8.45 1.76
N GLN A 158 15.65 7.85 2.20
CA GLN A 158 15.64 6.79 3.21
C GLN A 158 16.06 5.42 2.66
N GLN A 159 16.52 5.35 1.40
CA GLN A 159 16.95 4.12 0.72
C GLN A 159 15.84 3.07 0.61
N VAL A 160 14.58 3.51 0.42
CA VAL A 160 13.43 2.60 0.32
C VAL A 160 13.07 2.42 -1.15
N PHE A 161 13.23 1.19 -1.64
CA PHE A 161 12.80 0.81 -2.98
C PHE A 161 11.33 0.43 -3.00
N HIS A 162 10.56 1.06 -3.88
CA HIS A 162 9.14 0.80 -4.03
C HIS A 162 8.87 -0.04 -5.29
N SER A 163 8.59 -1.33 -5.10
CA SER A 163 8.51 -2.31 -6.19
C SER A 163 7.38 -2.03 -7.18
N ASP A 164 6.32 -1.34 -6.74
CA ASP A 164 5.19 -0.95 -7.60
C ASP A 164 4.83 0.54 -7.50
N LEU A 165 5.84 1.42 -7.58
CA LEU A 165 5.57 2.86 -7.58
C LEU A 165 4.80 3.26 -8.85
N ASN A 166 3.52 3.56 -8.69
CA ASN A 166 2.61 3.94 -9.76
C ASN A 166 1.59 4.99 -9.25
N ALA A 167 0.88 5.63 -10.17
CA ALA A 167 -0.05 6.71 -9.82
C ALA A 167 -1.24 6.28 -8.94
N HIS A 168 -1.71 5.03 -9.01
CA HIS A 168 -2.76 4.52 -8.11
C HIS A 168 -2.28 4.38 -6.66
N ASN A 169 -0.98 4.25 -6.46
CA ASN A 169 -0.35 4.12 -5.14
C ASN A 169 0.06 5.47 -4.53
N ILE A 170 -0.35 6.59 -5.15
CA ILE A 170 -0.21 7.94 -4.61
C ILE A 170 -1.62 8.45 -4.29
N LEU A 171 -1.86 8.74 -3.01
CA LEU A 171 -3.16 9.19 -2.54
C LEU A 171 -3.08 10.67 -2.13
N LEU A 172 -4.09 11.45 -2.50
CA LEU A 172 -4.30 12.81 -2.02
C LEU A 172 -5.48 12.82 -1.05
N GLN A 173 -5.23 13.22 0.18
CA GLN A 173 -6.24 13.36 1.23
C GLN A 173 -6.50 14.83 1.51
N ALA A 174 -7.78 15.21 1.58
CA ALA A 174 -8.18 16.53 2.07
C ALA A 174 -8.36 16.50 3.60
N ILE A 175 -7.67 17.38 4.31
CA ILE A 175 -7.77 17.55 5.77
C ILE A 175 -7.85 19.06 6.06
N ASP A 176 -8.95 19.55 6.64
CA ASP A 176 -9.07 20.94 7.12
C ASP A 176 -8.55 22.01 6.14
N ASN A 177 -8.98 21.94 4.87
CA ASN A 177 -8.54 22.78 3.74
C ASN A 177 -7.07 22.64 3.32
N GLN A 178 -6.34 21.67 3.86
CA GLN A 178 -5.02 21.26 3.43
C GLN A 178 -5.07 19.94 2.66
N GLN A 179 -4.04 19.74 1.84
CA GLN A 179 -3.84 18.51 1.09
C GLN A 179 -2.67 17.74 1.69
N LYS A 180 -2.87 16.46 1.95
CA LYS A 180 -1.84 15.54 2.42
C LYS A 180 -1.64 14.42 1.41
N LEU A 181 -0.39 14.21 1.01
CA LEU A 181 0.00 13.12 0.12
C LEU A 181 0.39 11.89 0.92
N TRP A 182 0.04 10.71 0.40
CA TRP A 182 0.41 9.42 0.97
C TRP A 182 0.96 8.49 -0.10
N LEU A 183 1.87 7.61 0.30
CA LEU A 183 2.29 6.45 -0.49
C LEU A 183 1.63 5.19 0.05
N LEU A 184 1.11 4.37 -0.86
CA LEU A 184 0.41 3.12 -0.55
C LEU A 184 1.10 1.91 -1.19
N ASP A 185 0.70 0.72 -0.74
CA ASP A 185 1.11 -0.59 -1.26
C ASP A 185 2.62 -0.88 -1.21
N PHE A 186 3.09 -1.25 -0.02
CA PHE A 186 4.48 -1.58 0.24
C PHE A 186 4.79 -3.09 0.08
N ASP A 187 3.89 -3.84 -0.58
CA ASP A 187 4.07 -5.24 -0.87
C ASP A 187 5.32 -5.45 -1.75
N LYS A 188 6.28 -6.26 -1.27
CA LYS A 188 7.62 -6.49 -1.89
C LYS A 188 8.52 -5.25 -1.96
N CYS A 189 8.22 -4.21 -1.21
CA CYS A 189 9.12 -3.08 -1.01
C CYS A 189 10.16 -3.41 0.07
N GLY A 190 11.20 -2.59 0.19
CA GLY A 190 12.23 -2.78 1.22
C GLY A 190 13.38 -1.79 1.10
N PHE A 191 14.30 -1.84 2.06
CA PHE A 191 15.52 -1.05 2.01
C PHE A 191 16.47 -1.58 0.95
N ARG A 192 16.99 -0.67 0.13
CA ARG A 192 17.93 -0.97 -0.94
C ARG A 192 18.92 0.18 -1.05
N GLU A 193 20.18 -0.11 -0.75
CA GLU A 193 21.26 0.87 -0.85
C GLU A 193 21.58 1.24 -2.31
N GLY A 194 22.17 2.43 -2.47
CA GLY A 194 22.64 2.96 -3.74
C GLY A 194 21.62 3.86 -4.46
N ASN A 195 22.05 4.42 -5.58
CA ASN A 195 21.24 5.35 -6.38
C ASN A 195 20.81 4.77 -7.73
N GLU A 196 21.47 3.69 -8.19
CA GLU A 196 21.27 3.04 -9.49
C GLU A 196 19.80 2.70 -9.78
N TRP A 197 19.04 2.35 -8.75
CA TRP A 197 17.65 1.92 -8.88
C TRP A 197 16.64 3.08 -8.89
N LYS A 198 17.03 4.28 -8.44
CA LYS A 198 16.09 5.41 -8.23
C LYS A 198 15.53 5.94 -9.54
N ALA A 199 16.37 6.05 -10.57
CA ALA A 199 15.94 6.46 -11.91
C ALA A 199 14.94 5.46 -12.51
N ALA A 200 15.20 4.15 -12.37
CA ALA A 200 14.28 3.12 -12.81
C ALA A 200 12.95 3.14 -12.02
N ASN A 201 12.98 3.50 -10.74
CA ASN A 201 11.78 3.64 -9.92
C ASN A 201 10.91 4.83 -10.38
N LEU A 202 11.52 5.98 -10.68
CA LEU A 202 10.83 7.13 -11.29
C LEU A 202 10.28 6.78 -12.68
N GLN A 203 11.05 6.09 -13.51
CA GLN A 203 10.61 5.68 -14.84
C GLN A 203 9.42 4.71 -14.79
N ARG A 204 9.31 3.88 -13.73
CA ARG A 204 8.12 3.07 -13.49
C ARG A 204 6.89 3.96 -13.26
N LEU A 205 7.01 4.98 -12.42
CA LEU A 205 5.93 5.93 -12.16
C LEU A 205 5.51 6.67 -13.44
N TYR A 206 6.47 7.18 -14.22
CA TYR A 206 6.20 7.84 -15.50
C TYR A 206 5.43 6.94 -16.46
N ARG A 207 5.89 5.69 -16.65
CA ARG A 207 5.20 4.71 -17.49
C ARG A 207 3.78 4.40 -17.00
N SER A 208 3.55 4.47 -15.68
CA SER A 208 2.19 4.32 -15.16
C SER A 208 1.28 5.46 -15.62
N PHE A 209 1.72 6.72 -15.57
CA PHE A 209 0.93 7.84 -16.11
C PHE A 209 0.65 7.67 -17.61
N GLN A 210 1.66 7.32 -18.41
CA GLN A 210 1.49 7.08 -19.84
C GLN A 210 0.45 5.99 -20.14
N LYS A 211 0.45 4.91 -19.35
CA LYS A 211 -0.55 3.85 -19.47
C LYS A 211 -1.95 4.33 -19.10
N GLU A 212 -2.09 5.11 -18.02
CA GLU A 212 -3.39 5.58 -17.58
C GLU A 212 -3.95 6.71 -18.47
N ILE A 213 -3.10 7.46 -19.19
CA ILE A 213 -3.54 8.34 -20.29
C ILE A 213 -4.25 7.52 -21.36
N GLN A 214 -3.65 6.41 -21.80
CA GLN A 214 -4.25 5.55 -22.84
C GLN A 214 -5.56 4.89 -22.36
N ARG A 215 -5.63 4.55 -21.08
CA ARG A 215 -6.75 3.77 -20.52
C ARG A 215 -7.94 4.63 -20.07
N TYR A 216 -7.66 5.76 -19.43
CA TYR A 216 -8.66 6.60 -18.76
C TYR A 216 -8.61 8.06 -19.19
N GLN A 217 -7.74 8.43 -20.13
CA GLN A 217 -7.60 9.82 -20.61
C GLN A 217 -7.35 10.82 -19.48
N ILE A 218 -6.54 10.43 -18.50
CA ILE A 218 -6.20 11.30 -17.38
C ILE A 218 -5.53 12.60 -17.86
N GLN A 219 -5.77 13.68 -17.12
CA GLN A 219 -5.23 15.02 -17.37
C GLN A 219 -3.77 15.13 -16.91
N PHE A 220 -2.89 14.36 -17.57
CA PHE A 220 -1.44 14.37 -17.35
C PHE A 220 -0.72 14.84 -18.61
N SER A 221 0.27 15.71 -18.42
CA SER A 221 1.13 16.25 -19.48
C SER A 221 2.60 16.15 -19.13
N GLU A 222 3.47 16.35 -20.12
CA GLU A 222 4.91 16.38 -19.89
C GLU A 222 5.32 17.55 -18.95
N GLN A 223 4.60 18.68 -18.98
CA GLN A 223 4.83 19.77 -18.03
C GLN A 223 4.58 19.32 -16.57
N ASN A 224 3.58 18.48 -16.34
CA ASN A 224 3.34 17.91 -15.01
C ASN A 224 4.48 17.00 -14.57
N TRP A 225 5.03 16.21 -15.49
CA TRP A 225 6.21 15.39 -15.21
C TRP A 225 7.43 16.24 -14.85
N GLN A 226 7.70 17.31 -15.62
CA GLN A 226 8.80 18.22 -15.33
C GLN A 226 8.63 18.90 -13.96
N ALA A 227 7.41 19.32 -13.60
CA ALA A 227 7.12 19.86 -12.27
C ALA A 227 7.40 18.84 -11.15
N LEU A 228 7.04 17.57 -11.35
CA LEU A 228 7.38 16.50 -10.41
C LEU A 228 8.89 16.32 -10.28
N LEU A 229 9.63 16.27 -11.40
CA LEU A 229 11.08 16.15 -11.39
C LEU A 229 11.75 17.36 -10.72
N THR A 230 11.28 18.57 -10.97
CA THR A 230 11.72 19.78 -10.27
C THR A 230 11.57 19.60 -8.75
N GLY A 231 10.41 19.14 -8.27
CA GLY A 231 10.21 18.85 -6.86
C GLY A 231 11.13 17.75 -6.31
N TYR A 232 11.38 16.70 -7.10
CA TYR A 232 12.26 15.59 -6.73
C TYR A 232 13.74 16.01 -6.62
N HIS A 233 14.17 16.96 -7.45
CA HIS A 233 15.54 17.46 -7.50
C HIS A 233 15.79 18.71 -6.65
N ALA A 234 14.74 19.36 -6.13
CA ALA A 234 14.85 20.58 -5.31
C ALA A 234 15.50 20.38 -3.92
N ASN A 235 16.02 19.18 -3.62
CA ASN A 235 16.71 18.81 -2.38
C ASN A 235 17.92 17.91 -2.65
#